data_AF-T1C3L3-F1
#
_entry.id   AF-T1C3L3-F1
#
_cell.length_a   1.000
_cell.length_b   1.000
_cell.length_c   1.000
_cell.angle_alpha   90.00
_cell.angle_beta   90.00
_cell.angle_gamma   90.00
#
_symmetry.space_group_name_H-M   'P 1'
#
loop_
_entity.id
_entity.type
_entity.pdbx_description
1 polymer ?
#
loop_
_entity_poly.entity_id
_entity_poly.type
_entity_poly.pdbx_seq_one_letter_code
_entity_poly.pdbx_strand_id
1 'polypeptide(L)' 'MTVGLGCTVWVKLESRNLGGSVKDRPALFMIEQAERDGRLGRDGRIVEATSGNTGIALAQIAV' A
#
# COMPACT_ATOMS: atom_id res chain seq x y z
N MET A 1 3.67 26.15 8.75
CA MET A 1 4.04 24.96 9.55
C MET A 1 5.55 24.78 9.75
N THR A 2 6.43 25.53 9.07
CA THR A 2 7.90 25.43 9.25
C THR A 2 8.59 26.75 9.60
N VAL A 3 7.83 27.84 9.77
CA VAL A 3 8.38 29.15 10.11
C VAL A 3 8.99 29.12 11.51
N GLY A 4 10.25 29.55 11.64
CA GLY A 4 10.98 29.61 12.91
C GLY A 4 11.86 28.40 13.22
N LEU A 5 11.88 27.37 12.36
CA LEU A 5 12.79 26.23 12.50
C LEU A 5 14.17 26.56 11.90
N GLY A 6 15.24 26.33 12.65
CA GLY A 6 16.63 26.52 12.21
C GLY A 6 17.17 25.41 11.31
N CYS A 7 16.30 24.59 10.72
CA CYS A 7 16.69 23.43 9.91
C CYS A 7 15.71 23.16 8.77
N THR A 8 16.15 22.40 7.76
CA THR A 8 15.30 21.94 6.66
C THR A 8 14.45 20.76 7.09
N VAL A 9 13.13 20.86 6.90
CA VAL A 9 12.19 19.77 7.12
C VAL A 9 11.81 19.14 5.78
N TRP A 10 11.99 17.83 5.66
CA TRP A 10 11.61 17.05 4.48
C TRP A 10 10.37 16.21 4.75
N VAL A 11 9.60 15.93 3.69
CA VAL A 11 8.41 15.07 3.75
C VAL A 11 8.60 13.89 2.81
N LYS A 12 8.40 12.68 3.32
CA LYS A 12 8.26 11.49 2.49
C LYS A 12 6.79 11.34 2.07
N LEU A 13 6.49 11.78 0.86
CA LEU A 13 5.10 11.93 0.39
C LEU A 13 4.53 10.62 -0.18
N GLU A 14 4.27 9.65 0.68
CA GLU A 14 3.69 8.35 0.30
C GLU A 14 2.21 8.41 -0.12
N SER A 15 1.55 9.56 0.06
CA SER A 15 0.17 9.75 -0.40
C SER A 15 0.03 9.83 -1.92
N ARG A 16 1.14 9.75 -2.67
CA ARG A 16 1.17 9.76 -4.14
C ARG A 16 1.27 8.38 -4.77
N ASN A 17 1.26 7.31 -3.98
CA ASN A 17 1.06 5.98 -4.54
C ASN A 17 -0.40 5.83 -5.05
N LEU A 18 -0.67 4.82 -5.88
CA LEU A 18 -1.96 4.57 -6.57
C LEU A 18 -3.19 4.64 -5.65
N GLY A 19 -3.16 3.94 -4.52
CA GLY A 19 -4.16 3.89 -3.45
C GLY A 19 -4.05 5.03 -2.45
N GLY A 20 -3.21 6.02 -2.73
CA GLY A 20 -3.10 7.25 -1.95
C GLY A 20 -2.41 7.06 -0.60
N SER A 21 -1.68 5.97 -0.39
CA SER A 21 -1.01 5.71 0.87
C SER A 21 0.27 4.89 0.74
N VAL A 22 1.02 4.79 1.84
CA VAL A 22 2.20 3.91 1.91
C VAL A 22 1.85 2.42 1.80
N LYS A 23 0.59 2.03 2.01
CA LYS A 23 0.17 0.62 2.08
C LYS A 23 0.13 -0.08 0.71
N ASP A 24 0.18 0.69 -0.36
CA ASP A 24 0.32 0.18 -1.73
C ASP A 24 1.57 -0.69 -1.89
N ARG A 25 2.67 -0.30 -1.24
CA ARG A 25 3.95 -1.02 -1.32
C ARG A 25 3.86 -2.44 -0.76
N PRO A 26 3.46 -2.66 0.51
CA PRO A 26 3.32 -4.01 1.03
C PRO A 26 2.16 -4.77 0.36
N ALA A 27 1.08 -4.10 -0.05
CA ALA A 27 -0.02 -4.76 -0.76
C ALA A 27 0.46 -5.38 -2.08
N LEU A 28 1.20 -4.63 -2.90
CA LEU A 28 1.79 -5.14 -4.13
C LEU A 28 2.73 -6.32 -3.85
N PHE A 29 3.65 -6.17 -2.89
CA PHE A 29 4.60 -7.23 -2.54
C PHE A 29 3.89 -8.51 -2.07
N MET A 30 2.87 -8.40 -1.23
CA MET A 30 2.11 -9.56 -0.72
C MET A 30 1.36 -10.28 -1.84
N ILE A 31 0.74 -9.55 -2.77
CA ILE A 31 0.04 -10.12 -3.93
C ILE A 31 1.03 -10.85 -4.82
N GLU A 32 2.10 -10.17 -5.26
CA GLU A 32 3.12 -10.78 -6.13
C GLU A 32 3.74 -12.02 -5.50
N GLN A 33 4.01 -11.98 -4.19
CA GLN A 33 4.57 -13.12 -3.48
C GLN A 33 3.56 -14.28 -3.39
N ALA A 34 2.30 -13.99 -3.08
CA ALA A 34 1.27 -15.01 -3.03
C ALA A 34 1.03 -15.66 -4.40
N GLU A 35 1.13 -14.90 -5.50
CA GLU A 35 1.07 -15.42 -6.86
C GLU A 35 2.28 -16.30 -7.20
N ARG A 36 3.50 -15.84 -6.88
CA ARG A 36 4.73 -16.63 -7.08
C ARG A 36 4.70 -17.96 -6.31
N ASP A 37 4.15 -17.94 -5.09
CA ASP A 37 4.04 -19.11 -4.24
C ASP A 37 2.86 -20.02 -4.63
N GLY A 38 2.05 -19.64 -5.63
CA GLY A 38 0.85 -20.38 -6.06
C GLY A 38 -0.30 -20.35 -5.04
N ARG A 39 -0.25 -19.43 -4.07
CA ARG A 39 -1.25 -19.24 -3.01
C ARG A 39 -2.41 -18.33 -3.43
N LEU A 40 -2.19 -17.51 -4.45
CA LEU A 40 -3.18 -16.63 -5.06
C LEU A 40 -3.23 -16.89 -6.57
N GLY A 41 -4.43 -17.01 -7.12
CA GLY A 41 -4.67 -17.20 -8.55
C GLY A 41 -5.89 -16.39 -8.99
N ARG A 42 -6.28 -16.51 -10.27
CA ARG A 42 -7.33 -15.65 -10.89
C ARG A 42 -8.68 -15.65 -10.16
N ASP A 43 -9.03 -16.75 -9.50
CA ASP A 43 -10.29 -16.87 -8.75
C ASP A 43 -10.07 -16.77 -7.23
N GLY A 44 -8.85 -16.40 -6.83
CA GLY A 44 -8.44 -16.29 -5.44
C GLY A 44 -9.12 -15.11 -4.75
N ARG A 45 -9.49 -15.31 -3.49
CA ARG A 45 -10.13 -14.27 -2.68
C ARG A 45 -9.21 -13.82 -1.55
N ILE A 46 -8.98 -12.52 -1.47
CA ILE A 46 -8.19 -11.91 -0.41
C ILE A 46 -9.13 -11.43 0.70
N VAL A 47 -8.80 -11.80 1.94
CA VAL A 47 -9.47 -11.30 3.15
C VAL A 47 -8.41 -10.67 4.04
N GLU A 48 -8.59 -9.39 4.35
CA GLU A 48 -7.62 -8.61 5.15
C GLU A 48 -8.36 -7.85 6.25
N ALA A 49 -7.91 -8.01 7.49
CA ALA A 49 -8.41 -7.24 8.62
C ALA A 49 -7.68 -5.90 8.68
N THR A 50 -8.37 -4.81 8.34
CA THR A 50 -7.74 -3.49 8.22
C THR A 50 -8.70 -2.37 8.58
N SER A 51 -8.14 -1.25 9.04
CA SER A 51 -8.89 -0.01 9.26
C SER A 51 -9.07 0.84 8.00
N GLY A 52 -8.44 0.49 6.87
CA GLY A 52 -8.70 1.17 5.60
C GLY A 52 -7.62 1.00 4.54
N ASN A 53 -6.51 1.72 4.65
CA ASN A 53 -5.54 1.92 3.56
C ASN A 53 -4.98 0.62 2.95
N THR A 54 -4.76 -0.43 3.75
CA THR A 54 -4.32 -1.73 3.21
C THR A 54 -5.42 -2.36 2.36
N GLY A 55 -6.69 -2.26 2.79
CA GLY A 55 -7.84 -2.77 2.05
C GLY A 55 -8.07 -2.00 0.75
N ILE A 56 -7.92 -0.67 0.77
CA ILE A 56 -7.96 0.17 -0.45
C ILE A 56 -6.87 -0.27 -1.42
N ALA A 57 -5.63 -0.39 -0.94
CA ALA A 57 -4.50 -0.81 -1.77
C ALA A 57 -4.71 -2.21 -2.37
N LEU A 58 -5.10 -3.20 -1.56
CA LEU A 58 -5.39 -4.56 -2.03
C LEU A 58 -6.53 -4.57 -3.04
N ALA A 59 -7.60 -3.82 -2.80
CA ALA A 59 -8.75 -3.75 -3.71
C ALA A 59 -8.42 -3.08 -5.06
N GLN A 60 -7.45 -2.17 -5.09
CA GLN A 60 -7.00 -1.53 -6.34
C GLN A 60 -5.97 -2.37 -7.11
N ILE A 61 -5.13 -3.13 -6.40
CA ILE A 61 -4.01 -3.86 -7.00
C ILE A 61 -4.40 -5.30 -7.37
N ALA A 62 -5.25 -5.96 -6.58
CA ALA A 62 -5.69 -7.33 -6.86
C ALA A 62 -6.57 -7.35 -8.12
N VAL A 63 -6.30 -8.30 -9.02
CA VAL A 63 -6.96 -8.47 -10.33
C VAL A 63 -7.88 -9.68 -10.33
#